data_AF-A0A645HVJ1-F1
#
_entry.id   AF-A0A645HVJ1-F1
#
_cell.length_a   1.000
_cell.length_b   1.000
_cell.length_c   1.000
_cell.angle_alpha   90.00
_cell.angle_beta   90.00
_cell.angle_gamma   90.00
#
_symmetry.space_group_name_H-M   'P 1'
#
loop_
_entity.id
_entity.type
_entity.pdbx_description
1 polymer ?
#
loop_
_entity_poly.entity_id
_entity_poly.type
_entity_poly.pdbx_seq_one_letter_code
_entity_poly.pdbx_strand_id
1 'polypeptide(L)'
;MPLLTVIPLNQAENIPLDGIPGMIPMSVPGAKVLKKKLVYWYSRRLKYASLPNRMTGKEIVPEHRGVMTPSMVAGLVEELVSDPERLSGIVRGYSEIVLERGAASKIADKVCDYFSSIN
;
A
#
# COMPACT_ATOMS: atom_id res chain seq x y z
N MET A 1 15.73 4.71 11.14
CA MET A 1 15.45 3.44 10.42
C MET A 1 15.03 3.77 9.01
N PRO A 2 15.58 3.10 7.98
CA PRO A 2 15.17 3.33 6.60
C PRO A 2 13.85 2.60 6.30
N LEU A 3 12.90 3.29 5.68
CA LEU A 3 11.76 2.65 5.02
C LEU A 3 11.56 3.25 3.62
N LEU A 4 11.46 2.37 2.63
CA LEU A 4 11.15 2.70 1.24
C LEU A 4 9.93 1.88 0.82
N THR A 5 8.92 2.53 0.25
CA THR A 5 7.76 1.82 -0.31
C THR A 5 7.89 1.73 -1.82
N VAL A 6 7.90 0.52 -2.35
CA VAL A 6 8.00 0.26 -3.79
C VAL A 6 6.78 -0.53 -4.26
N ILE A 7 6.16 -0.07 -5.35
CA ILE A 7 4.97 -0.70 -5.94
C ILE A 7 5.27 -1.01 -7.41
N PRO A 8 5.84 -2.20 -7.67
CA PRO A 8 6.17 -2.61 -9.02
C PRO A 8 4.89 -2.95 -9.79
N LEU A 9 4.70 -2.28 -10.93
CA LEU A 9 3.58 -2.46 -11.84
C LEU A 9 3.96 -3.36 -13.04
N ASN A 10 5.08 -4.07 -12.96
CA ASN A 10 5.59 -4.98 -13.99
C ASN A 10 4.54 -6.05 -14.38
N GLN A 11 3.78 -6.54 -13.40
CA GLN A 11 2.68 -7.50 -13.56
C GLN A 11 1.38 -6.96 -12.96
N ALA A 12 1.01 -5.73 -13.34
CA ALA A 12 -0.16 -5.06 -12.78
C ALA A 12 -1.47 -5.85 -12.93
N GLU A 13 -1.61 -6.68 -13.97
CA GLU A 13 -2.76 -7.57 -14.16
C GLU A 13 -2.98 -8.61 -13.04
N ASN A 14 -1.93 -8.92 -12.26
CA ASN A 14 -1.97 -9.87 -11.15
C ASN A 14 -2.25 -9.19 -9.80
N ILE A 15 -2.28 -7.86 -9.75
CA ILE A 15 -2.57 -7.13 -8.53
C ILE A 15 -4.06 -7.32 -8.19
N PRO A 16 -4.39 -7.82 -6.99
CA PRO A 16 -5.78 -7.94 -6.58
C PRO A 16 -6.41 -6.55 -6.48
N LEU A 17 -7.58 -6.41 -7.07
CA LEU A 17 -8.41 -5.23 -6.92
C LEU A 17 -9.56 -5.58 -5.97
N ASP A 18 -9.85 -4.71 -5.02
CA ASP A 18 -11.00 -4.89 -4.12
C ASP A 18 -12.32 -4.57 -4.85
N GLY A 19 -13.41 -5.16 -4.35
CA GLY A 19 -14.77 -4.89 -4.83
C GLY A 19 -15.08 -5.47 -6.21
N ILE A 20 -16.00 -4.82 -6.94
CA ILE A 20 -16.49 -5.26 -8.25
C ILE A 20 -15.35 -5.50 -9.28
N PRO A 21 -14.31 -4.64 -9.36
CA PRO A 21 -13.17 -4.90 -10.26
C PRO A 21 -12.39 -6.19 -9.95
N GLY A 22 -12.43 -6.66 -8.69
CA GLY A 22 -11.84 -7.93 -8.28
C GLY A 22 -12.56 -9.15 -8.85
N MET A 23 -13.86 -9.02 -9.12
CA MET A 23 -14.72 -10.09 -9.62
C MET A 23 -14.55 -10.35 -11.13
N ILE A 24 -13.76 -9.53 -11.85
CA ILE A 24 -13.54 -9.69 -13.28
C ILE A 24 -12.88 -11.07 -13.53
N PRO A 25 -13.58 -12.00 -14.22
CA PRO A 25 -13.08 -13.35 -14.44
C PRO A 25 -11.90 -13.31 -15.42
N MET A 26 -10.79 -13.92 -15.03
CA MET A 26 -9.56 -13.95 -15.83
C MET A 26 -9.67 -14.84 -17.08
N SER A 27 -10.74 -15.64 -17.18
CA SER A 27 -11.05 -16.51 -18.32
C SER A 27 -11.57 -15.76 -19.55
N VAL A 28 -12.00 -14.51 -19.41
CA VAL A 28 -12.51 -13.71 -20.54
C VAL A 28 -11.34 -13.16 -21.38
N PRO A 29 -11.35 -13.34 -22.72
CA PRO A 29 -10.35 -12.75 -23.59
C PRO A 29 -10.25 -11.23 -23.38
N GLY A 30 -9.03 -10.73 -23.14
CA GLY A 30 -8.78 -9.30 -22.88
C GLY A 30 -8.93 -8.85 -21.43
N ALA A 31 -9.41 -9.69 -20.51
CA ALA A 31 -9.56 -9.35 -19.10
C ALA A 31 -8.25 -8.89 -18.44
N LYS A 32 -7.12 -9.53 -18.78
CA LYS A 32 -5.78 -9.13 -18.30
C LYS A 32 -5.42 -7.69 -18.70
N VAL A 33 -5.68 -7.32 -19.95
CA VAL A 33 -5.38 -5.97 -20.47
C VAL A 33 -6.28 -4.94 -19.80
N LEU A 34 -7.56 -5.27 -19.60
CA LEU A 34 -8.50 -4.41 -18.87
C LEU A 34 -8.07 -4.21 -17.42
N LYS A 35 -7.77 -5.29 -16.68
CA LYS A 35 -7.30 -5.23 -15.29
C LYS A 35 -6.01 -4.40 -15.18
N LYS A 36 -5.05 -4.64 -16.07
CA LYS A 36 -3.82 -3.85 -16.15
C LYS A 36 -4.11 -2.36 -16.28
N LYS A 37 -4.97 -1.95 -17.23
CA LYS A 37 -5.36 -0.55 -17.42
C LYS A 37 -6.07 0.03 -16.19
N LEU A 38 -6.94 -0.73 -15.54
CA LEU A 38 -7.63 -0.32 -14.31
C LEU A 38 -6.65 -0.09 -13.17
N VAL A 39 -5.69 -0.99 -12.97
CA VAL A 39 -4.65 -0.85 -11.94
C VAL A 39 -3.79 0.38 -12.19
N TYR A 40 -3.37 0.64 -13.43
CA TYR A 40 -2.65 1.87 -13.76
C TYR A 40 -3.48 3.13 -13.50
N TRP A 41 -4.77 3.12 -13.88
CA TRP A 41 -5.67 4.22 -13.64
C TRP A 41 -5.85 4.49 -12.14
N TYR A 42 -6.04 3.44 -11.34
CA TYR A 42 -6.17 3.55 -9.89
C TYR A 42 -4.87 4.04 -9.25
N SER A 43 -3.74 3.47 -9.65
CA SER A 43 -2.41 3.90 -9.18
C SER A 43 -2.15 5.37 -9.46
N ARG A 44 -2.59 5.90 -10.61
CA ARG A 44 -2.44 7.34 -10.94
C ARG A 44 -3.30 8.25 -10.09
N ARG A 45 -4.43 7.76 -9.56
CA ARG A 45 -5.35 8.54 -8.72
C ARG A 45 -4.99 8.46 -7.23
N LEU A 46 -4.27 7.43 -6.83
CA LEU A 46 -3.89 7.23 -5.44
C LEU A 46 -2.84 8.29 -5.04
N LYS A 47 -3.17 9.13 -4.05
CA LYS A 47 -2.25 10.17 -3.54
C LYS A 47 -1.05 9.55 -2.84
N TYR A 48 -1.32 8.67 -1.89
CA TYR A 48 -0.32 7.91 -1.14
C TYR A 48 -0.70 6.43 -1.11
N ALA A 49 0.27 5.58 -1.31
CA ALA A 49 0.09 4.15 -1.32
C ALA A 49 0.65 3.47 -0.06
N SER A 50 1.70 4.04 0.54
CA SER A 50 2.21 3.55 1.82
C SER A 50 1.20 3.84 2.93
N LEU A 51 1.07 2.90 3.87
CA LEU A 51 0.19 3.09 5.02
C LEU A 51 0.59 4.32 5.87
N PRO A 52 1.88 4.57 6.18
CA PRO A 52 2.28 5.74 6.96
C PRO A 52 1.84 7.07 6.31
N ASN A 53 2.05 7.22 5.00
CA ASN A 53 1.68 8.45 4.30
C ASN A 53 0.17 8.60 4.18
N ARG A 54 -0.58 7.49 4.04
CA ARG A 54 -2.04 7.51 4.07
C ARG A 54 -2.58 7.94 5.42
N MET A 55 -2.02 7.43 6.52
CA MET A 55 -2.46 7.75 7.88
C MET A 55 -2.22 9.22 8.23
N THR A 56 -1.13 9.80 7.72
CA THR A 56 -0.73 11.18 8.04
C THR A 56 -1.15 12.21 7.01
N GLY A 57 -1.61 11.76 5.84
CA GLY A 57 -2.03 12.64 4.74
C GLY A 57 -0.88 13.42 4.09
N LYS A 58 0.38 13.07 4.40
CA LYS A 58 1.60 13.69 3.86
C LYS A 58 2.66 12.63 3.56
N GLU A 59 3.68 12.99 2.80
CA GLU A 59 4.80 12.10 2.52
C GLU A 59 5.79 12.09 3.69
N ILE A 60 5.84 10.98 4.41
CA ILE A 60 6.82 10.68 5.45
C ILE A 60 7.88 9.72 4.92
N VAL A 61 7.44 8.71 4.17
CA VAL A 61 8.31 7.72 3.56
C VAL A 61 8.32 7.86 2.04
N PRO A 62 9.48 7.72 1.38
CA PRO A 62 9.56 7.75 -0.07
C PRO A 62 8.73 6.61 -0.69
N GLU A 63 7.98 6.95 -1.74
CA GLU A 63 7.13 6.02 -2.48
C GLU A 63 7.45 6.02 -3.97
N HIS A 64 7.76 4.86 -4.53
CA HIS A 64 7.96 4.70 -5.96
C HIS A 64 6.99 3.70 -6.55
N ARG A 65 6.32 4.10 -7.64
CA ARG A 65 5.28 3.33 -8.32
C ARG A 65 5.56 3.31 -9.81
N GLY A 66 5.59 2.14 -10.43
CA GLY A 66 5.85 2.05 -11.86
C GLY A 66 6.42 0.70 -12.27
N VAL A 67 6.85 0.61 -13.53
CA VAL A 67 7.63 -0.55 -13.99
C VAL A 67 9.07 -0.35 -13.51
N MET A 68 9.61 -1.34 -12.81
CA MET A 68 10.89 -1.19 -12.11
C MET A 68 11.76 -2.43 -12.32
N THR A 69 13.06 -2.24 -12.39
CA THR A 69 14.05 -3.31 -12.34
C THR A 69 14.60 -3.46 -10.93
N PRO A 70 15.19 -4.61 -10.58
CA PRO A 70 15.89 -4.76 -9.30
C PRO A 70 16.99 -3.72 -9.09
N SER A 71 17.72 -3.34 -10.14
CA SER A 71 18.77 -2.32 -10.07
C SER A 71 18.22 -0.93 -9.77
N MET A 72 17.06 -0.56 -10.33
CA MET A 72 16.39 0.70 -9.97
C MET A 72 16.01 0.71 -8.48
N VAL A 73 15.48 -0.39 -7.96
CA VAL A 73 15.13 -0.50 -6.54
C VAL A 73 16.37 -0.39 -5.65
N ALA A 74 17.47 -1.06 -6.02
CA ALA A 74 18.74 -0.95 -5.30
C ALA A 74 19.25 0.51 -5.26
N GLY A 75 19.19 1.23 -6.39
CA GLY A 75 19.57 2.64 -6.45
C GLY A 75 18.70 3.54 -5.55
N LEU A 76 17.39 3.29 -5.48
CA LEU A 76 16.51 4.03 -4.56
C LEU A 76 16.85 3.77 -3.09
N VAL A 77 17.24 2.54 -2.76
CA VAL A 77 17.70 2.20 -1.41
C VAL A 77 19.02 2.89 -1.11
N GLU A 78 19.98 2.84 -2.04
CA GLU A 78 21.29 3.49 -1.92
C GLU A 78 21.17 5.01 -1.73
N GLU A 79 20.33 5.66 -2.54
CA GLU A 79 20.00 7.09 -2.40
C GLU A 79 19.45 7.39 -1.00
N LEU A 80 18.50 6.59 -0.52
CA LEU A 80 17.87 6.80 0.78
C LEU A 80 18.84 6.59 1.96
N VAL A 81 19.64 5.52 1.94
CA VAL A 81 20.54 5.22 3.07
C VAL A 81 21.74 6.15 3.12
N SER A 82 22.09 6.79 2.00
CA SER A 82 23.16 7.78 1.90
C SER A 82 22.73 9.18 2.35
N ASP A 83 21.46 9.37 2.74
CA ASP A 83 20.89 10.65 3.18
C ASP A 83 20.44 10.58 4.66
N PRO A 84 21.32 10.92 5.62
CA PRO A 84 21.00 10.92 7.05
C PRO A 84 19.85 11.87 7.43
N GLU A 85 19.68 12.97 6.70
CA GLU A 85 18.63 13.95 6.98
C GLU A 85 17.26 13.39 6.63
N ARG A 86 17.14 12.76 5.45
CA ARG A 86 15.92 12.09 5.02
C ARG A 86 15.56 10.91 5.93
N LEU A 87 16.54 10.14 6.39
CA LEU A 87 16.34 9.08 7.39
C LEU A 87 15.82 9.64 8.72
N SER A 88 16.37 10.77 9.17
CA SER A 88 15.92 11.45 10.38
C SER A 88 14.50 12.01 10.24
N GLY A 89 14.17 12.52 9.04
CA GLY A 89 12.82 12.97 8.67
C GLY A 89 11.78 11.85 8.75
N ILE A 90 12.12 10.65 8.26
CA ILE A 90 11.27 9.46 8.37
C ILE A 90 10.99 9.13 9.84
N VAL A 91 12.04 9.06 10.68
CA VAL A 91 11.89 8.74 12.11
C VAL A 91 10.99 9.76 12.82
N ARG A 92 11.19 11.05 12.55
CA ARG A 92 10.34 12.12 13.09
C ARG A 92 8.89 11.97 12.60
N GLY A 93 8.66 11.74 11.31
CA GLY A 93 7.31 11.57 10.80
C GLY A 93 6.58 10.37 11.41
N TYR A 94 7.29 9.26 11.67
CA TYR A 94 6.72 8.11 12.38
C TYR A 94 6.24 8.44 13.80
N SER A 95 6.95 9.33 14.51
CA SER A 95 6.53 9.76 15.86
C SER A 95 5.21 10.53 15.87
N GLU A 96 4.79 11.09 14.74
CA GLU A 96 3.55 11.86 14.59
C GLU A 96 2.34 10.96 14.26
N ILE A 97 2.55 9.66 14.00
CA ILE A 97 1.48 8.73 13.68
C ILE A 97 0.70 8.40 14.96
N VAL A 98 -0.55 8.86 15.03
CA VAL A 98 -1.47 8.51 16.10
C VAL A 98 -1.98 7.08 15.89
N LEU A 99 -1.63 6.17 16.79
CA LEU A 99 -2.09 4.78 16.78
C LEU A 99 -3.20 4.60 17.82
N GLU A 100 -4.44 4.41 17.35
CA GLU A 100 -5.53 3.99 18.23
C GLU A 100 -5.36 2.50 18.55
N ARG A 101 -5.10 2.19 19.83
CA ARG A 101 -4.96 0.82 20.31
C ARG A 101 -6.33 0.17 20.52
N GLY A 102 -6.36 -1.16 20.66
CA GLY A 102 -7.58 -1.90 20.99
C GLY A 102 -8.34 -2.46 19.79
N ALA A 103 -7.79 -2.40 18.57
CA ALA A 103 -8.40 -3.01 17.39
C ALA A 103 -8.71 -4.51 17.60
N ALA A 104 -7.80 -5.26 18.24
CA ALA A 104 -8.03 -6.67 18.56
C ALA A 104 -9.24 -6.88 19.49
N SER A 105 -9.39 -6.02 20.52
CA SER A 105 -10.56 -6.07 21.43
C SER A 105 -11.84 -5.78 20.66
N LYS A 106 -11.89 -4.68 19.89
CA LYS A 106 -13.06 -4.30 19.10
C LYS A 106 -13.50 -5.40 18.12
N ILE A 107 -12.53 -6.11 17.52
CA ILE A 107 -12.80 -7.26 16.64
C ILE A 107 -13.37 -8.42 17.45
N ALA A 108 -12.72 -8.80 18.56
CA ALA A 108 -13.18 -9.89 19.42
C ALA A 108 -14.60 -9.64 19.94
N ASP A 109 -14.88 -8.42 20.42
CA ASP A 109 -16.20 -8.00 20.90
C ASP A 109 -17.25 -8.18 19.81
N LYS A 110 -16.97 -7.73 18.58
CA LYS A 110 -17.90 -7.89 17.44
C LYS A 110 -18.15 -9.34 17.04
N VAL A 111 -17.13 -10.19 17.14
CA VAL A 111 -17.28 -11.63 16.86
C VAL A 111 -18.15 -12.29 17.95
N CYS A 112 -17.90 -11.98 19.22
CA CYS A 112 -18.70 -12.47 20.35
C CYS A 112 -20.16 -11.98 20.27
N ASP A 113 -20.38 -10.70 19.95
CA ASP A 113 -21.72 -10.12 19.72
C ASP A 113 -22.49 -10.93 18.67
N TYR A 114 -21.85 -11.22 17.53
CA TYR A 114 -22.47 -11.96 16.44
C TYR A 114 -22.92 -13.34 16.90
N PHE A 115 -22.03 -14.15 17.49
CA PHE A 115 -22.36 -15.50 17.94
C PHE A 115 -23.39 -15.54 19.07
N SER A 116 -23.47 -14.49 19.89
CA SER A 116 -24.50 -14.37 20.93
C SER A 116 -25.87 -14.02 20.38
N SER A 117 -25.95 -13.46 19.16
CA SER A 117 -27.22 -13.06 18.52
C SER A 117 -27.89 -14.14 17.67
N ILE A 118 -27.18 -15.23 17.35
CA ILE A 118 -27.67 -16.40 16.60
C ILE A 118 -27.95 -17.62 17.49
N ASN A 119 -27.69 -17.52 18.80
CA ASN A 119 -28.16 -18.45 19.83
C ASN A 119 -29.39 -17.88 20.53
#